data_AF-A0AAN8FM56-F1
#
_entry.id   AF-A0AAN8FM56-F1
#
_cell.length_a   1.000
_cell.length_b   1.000
_cell.length_c   1.000
_cell.angle_alpha   90.00
_cell.angle_beta   90.00
_cell.angle_gamma   90.00
#
_symmetry.space_group_name_H-M   'P 1'
#
loop_
_entity.id
_entity.type
_entity.pdbx_description
1 polymer ?
#
loop_
_entity_poly.entity_id
_entity_poly.type
_entity_poly.pdbx_seq_one_letter_code
_entity_poly.pdbx_strand_id
1 'polypeptide(L)'
;NEADKFNNIFVGDPGAHYDKVININLDSLVPQLNGPYTPDLASSLDNLGEHAKKNSWPLDISACLIGSCTNSSYEDMTRAASIAKQAVEKGVKAKTPFYVTPGSEQVRATMDRDGLTKIFRDFGGIVLANACGPCIGQWDRQDKKKGEKNTIVTSYNRNFTGRNDANPATHNFLTSPDTVVALAMTGRLDSNPLKDELTASDGSKFVLQPPKGEFLPRNGFDRGMDTYQAPTQSGEVTVDPNSERLQLLQPFDNWDGKDLENMVILIKAKGKCTTDHISAAGPWLKYRGHLDNISNNMFLTAVNAENGEMNKVRNHVTDTFGTVPETARYYK
;
A
#
# COMPACT_ATOMS: atom_id res chain seq x y z
N ASN A 1 1.23 -12.02 -35.00
CA ASN A 1 0.90 -10.58 -35.00
C ASN A 1 2.21 -9.79 -35.21
N GLU A 2 2.21 -8.45 -35.24
CA GLU A 2 3.45 -7.66 -35.42
C GLU A 2 4.53 -7.94 -34.35
N ALA A 3 4.16 -8.20 -33.10
CA ALA A 3 5.11 -8.52 -32.03
C ALA A 3 5.90 -9.81 -32.31
N ASP A 4 5.27 -10.82 -32.93
CA ASP A 4 5.96 -12.08 -33.28
C ASP A 4 7.08 -11.86 -34.31
N LYS A 5 6.96 -10.83 -35.17
CA LYS A 5 7.99 -10.48 -36.16
C LYS A 5 9.27 -9.94 -35.53
N PHE A 6 9.17 -9.37 -34.32
CA PHE A 6 10.26 -8.72 -33.60
C PHE A 6 10.59 -9.45 -32.29
N ASN A 7 10.15 -10.69 -32.12
CA ASN A 7 10.37 -11.45 -30.88
C ASN A 7 11.87 -11.57 -30.54
N ASN A 8 12.75 -11.55 -31.54
CA ASN A 8 14.20 -11.61 -31.35
C ASN A 8 14.82 -10.38 -30.68
N ILE A 9 14.11 -9.23 -30.61
CA ILE A 9 14.59 -8.02 -29.92
C ILE A 9 13.89 -7.76 -28.59
N PHE A 10 12.93 -8.60 -28.20
CA PHE A 10 12.21 -8.52 -26.92
C PHE A 10 12.60 -9.62 -25.92
N VAL A 11 13.77 -10.24 -26.12
CA VAL A 11 14.34 -11.28 -25.25
C VAL A 11 15.75 -10.89 -24.82
N GLY A 12 16.23 -11.44 -23.69
CA GLY A 12 17.64 -11.31 -23.32
C GLY A 12 18.52 -12.07 -24.32
N ASP A 13 19.63 -11.45 -24.73
CA ASP A 13 20.58 -12.07 -25.66
C ASP A 13 21.13 -13.39 -25.08
N PRO A 14 21.32 -14.43 -25.92
CA PRO A 14 22.01 -15.65 -25.50
C PRO A 14 23.40 -15.32 -24.93
N GLY A 15 23.66 -15.72 -23.68
CA GLY A 15 24.92 -15.44 -22.99
C GLY A 15 25.06 -14.02 -22.44
N ALA A 16 23.96 -13.25 -22.38
CA ALA A 16 23.96 -11.95 -21.71
C ALA A 16 24.51 -12.05 -20.28
N HIS A 17 25.44 -11.15 -19.96
CA HIS A 17 26.01 -11.06 -18.63
C HIS A 17 25.08 -10.27 -17.71
N TYR A 18 24.72 -10.87 -16.58
CA TYR A 18 24.04 -10.20 -15.48
C TYR A 18 25.02 -10.02 -14.32
N ASP A 19 25.15 -8.81 -13.79
CA ASP A 19 26.07 -8.50 -12.67
C ASP A 19 25.76 -9.32 -11.40
N LYS A 20 24.51 -9.78 -11.28
CA LYS A 20 24.04 -10.66 -10.21
C LYS A 20 22.93 -11.57 -10.72
N VAL A 21 23.04 -12.86 -10.44
CA VAL A 21 22.01 -13.87 -10.76
C VAL A 21 21.39 -14.38 -9.45
N ILE A 22 20.06 -14.39 -9.39
CA ILE A 22 19.28 -14.95 -8.29
C ILE A 22 18.36 -16.02 -8.88
N ASN A 23 18.45 -17.24 -8.36
CA ASN A 23 17.62 -18.36 -8.81
C ASN A 23 16.48 -18.61 -7.81
N ILE A 24 15.24 -18.65 -8.30
CA ILE A 24 14.04 -18.92 -7.50
C ILE A 24 13.33 -20.11 -8.11
N ASN A 25 13.16 -21.19 -7.34
CA ASN A 25 12.38 -22.36 -7.76
C ASN A 25 10.91 -22.16 -7.35
N LEU A 26 10.05 -21.97 -8.35
CA LEU A 26 8.61 -21.73 -8.15
C LEU A 26 7.88 -22.92 -7.53
N ASP A 27 8.33 -24.16 -7.78
CA ASP A 27 7.69 -25.37 -7.25
C ASP A 27 7.85 -25.52 -5.73
N SER A 28 8.92 -24.92 -5.18
CA SER A 28 9.20 -24.91 -3.74
C SER A 28 8.70 -23.67 -3.02
N LEU A 29 8.20 -22.66 -3.76
CA LEU A 29 7.78 -21.40 -3.18
C LEU A 29 6.43 -21.56 -2.48
N VAL A 30 6.37 -21.18 -1.21
CA VAL A 30 5.14 -21.16 -0.41
C VAL A 30 4.64 -19.72 -0.23
N PRO A 31 3.33 -19.51 0.05
CA PRO A 31 2.80 -18.18 0.33
C PRO A 31 3.62 -17.42 1.38
N GLN A 32 3.92 -16.15 1.09
CA GLN A 32 4.72 -15.26 1.92
C GLN A 32 3.89 -14.10 2.43
N LEU A 33 4.25 -13.61 3.61
CA LEU A 33 3.76 -12.36 4.18
C LEU A 33 4.95 -11.50 4.60
N ASN A 34 5.00 -10.26 4.14
CA ASN A 34 6.10 -9.35 4.41
C ASN A 34 5.67 -8.22 5.34
N GLY A 35 6.41 -7.97 6.43
CA GLY A 35 6.10 -6.89 7.36
C GLY A 35 6.58 -7.12 8.79
N PRO A 36 6.24 -6.21 9.73
CA PRO A 36 5.13 -5.24 9.64
C PRO A 36 5.47 -3.82 9.19
N TYR A 37 6.76 -3.43 9.13
CA TYR A 37 7.18 -2.04 8.86
C TYR A 37 8.12 -1.89 7.65
N THR A 38 8.38 -3.00 6.96
CA THR A 38 9.30 -3.04 5.82
C THR A 38 8.88 -4.15 4.85
N PRO A 39 8.98 -3.93 3.53
CA PRO A 39 8.51 -4.90 2.55
C PRO A 39 9.49 -6.07 2.34
N ASP A 40 10.67 -6.06 2.96
CA ASP A 40 11.72 -7.08 2.84
C ASP A 40 11.80 -8.04 4.04
N LEU A 41 11.02 -7.80 5.11
CA LEU A 41 10.92 -8.73 6.24
C LEU A 41 9.91 -9.83 5.90
N ALA A 42 10.36 -10.83 5.15
CA ALA A 42 9.54 -11.95 4.69
C ALA A 42 9.35 -13.03 5.78
N SER A 43 8.13 -13.55 5.87
CA SER A 43 7.80 -14.75 6.65
C SER A 43 6.94 -15.67 5.78
N SER A 44 7.26 -16.97 5.74
CA SER A 44 6.33 -17.93 5.16
C SER A 44 5.04 -17.97 5.98
N LEU A 45 3.93 -18.29 5.33
CA LEU A 45 2.65 -18.45 6.01
C LEU A 45 2.72 -19.47 7.17
N ASP A 46 3.51 -20.54 7.01
CA ASP A 46 3.72 -21.57 8.03
C ASP A 46 4.39 -21.02 9.31
N ASN A 47 5.31 -20.05 9.18
CA ASN A 47 6.11 -19.53 10.31
C ASN A 47 5.58 -18.20 10.86
N LEU A 48 4.60 -17.57 10.18
CA LEU A 48 4.12 -16.25 10.52
C LEU A 48 3.55 -16.16 11.94
N GLY A 49 2.78 -17.15 12.38
CA GLY A 49 2.20 -17.17 13.73
C GLY A 49 3.25 -17.20 14.83
N GLU A 50 4.32 -17.99 14.66
CA GLU A 50 5.45 -18.04 15.59
C GLU A 50 6.23 -16.72 15.60
N HIS A 51 6.49 -16.16 14.42
CA HIS A 51 7.14 -14.85 14.30
C HIS A 51 6.32 -13.74 14.97
N ALA A 52 5.00 -13.75 14.78
CA ALA A 52 4.11 -12.76 15.37
C ALA A 52 4.10 -12.84 16.91
N LYS A 53 4.03 -14.06 17.47
CA LYS A 53 4.11 -14.29 18.92
C LYS A 53 5.46 -13.88 19.49
N LYS A 54 6.56 -14.27 18.84
CA LYS A 54 7.94 -13.94 19.27
C LYS A 54 8.20 -12.43 19.29
N ASN A 55 7.63 -11.69 18.35
CA ASN A 55 7.81 -10.24 18.23
C ASN A 55 6.66 -9.42 18.87
N SER A 56 5.73 -10.08 19.58
CA SER A 56 4.58 -9.43 20.23
C SER A 56 3.73 -8.58 19.28
N TRP A 57 3.54 -9.05 18.04
CA TRP A 57 2.65 -8.41 17.07
C TRP A 57 1.18 -8.72 17.38
N PRO A 58 0.25 -7.76 17.19
CA PRO A 58 -1.17 -8.03 17.37
C PRO A 58 -1.62 -9.14 16.42
N LEU A 59 -2.23 -10.19 16.98
CA LEU A 59 -2.65 -11.34 16.18
C LEU A 59 -4.05 -11.17 15.59
N ASP A 60 -4.90 -10.34 16.21
CA ASP A 60 -6.21 -10.00 15.67
C ASP A 60 -6.06 -9.01 14.50
N ILE A 61 -6.55 -9.43 13.34
CA ILE A 61 -6.55 -8.61 12.15
C ILE A 61 -7.70 -7.62 12.27
N SER A 62 -7.40 -6.33 12.18
CA SER A 62 -8.37 -5.25 12.31
C SER A 62 -8.97 -4.81 10.97
N ALA A 63 -8.28 -5.06 9.85
CA ALA A 63 -8.80 -4.84 8.51
C ALA A 63 -8.01 -5.65 7.48
N CYS A 64 -8.69 -6.12 6.44
CA CYS A 64 -8.13 -6.80 5.29
C CYS A 64 -8.41 -5.97 4.03
N LEU A 65 -7.39 -5.73 3.19
CA LEU A 65 -7.53 -4.89 2.00
C LEU A 65 -6.90 -5.56 0.78
N ILE A 66 -7.68 -5.78 -0.27
CA ILE A 66 -7.16 -6.28 -1.56
C ILE A 66 -7.26 -5.25 -2.66
N GLY A 67 -6.45 -5.43 -3.70
CA GLY A 67 -6.45 -4.58 -4.88
C GLY A 67 -5.33 -3.54 -4.86
N SER A 68 -5.68 -2.28 -5.15
CA SER A 68 -4.72 -1.22 -5.51
C SER A 68 -3.91 -1.59 -6.75
N CYS A 69 -2.89 -0.82 -7.13
CA CYS A 69 -2.17 -1.04 -8.38
C CYS A 69 -1.43 -2.39 -8.48
N THR A 70 -0.97 -2.96 -7.36
CA THR A 70 -0.13 -4.17 -7.38
C THR A 70 -0.90 -5.45 -7.70
N ASN A 71 -2.08 -5.65 -7.09
CA ASN A 71 -2.80 -6.92 -7.11
C ASN A 71 -4.30 -6.71 -7.39
N SER A 72 -4.60 -5.99 -8.46
CA SER A 72 -5.98 -5.73 -8.89
C SER A 72 -6.23 -6.07 -10.37
N SER A 73 -5.43 -6.97 -10.94
CA SER A 73 -5.75 -7.53 -12.24
C SER A 73 -7.03 -8.37 -12.20
N TYR A 74 -7.56 -8.74 -13.37
CA TYR A 74 -8.69 -9.67 -13.43
C TYR A 74 -8.32 -11.05 -12.84
N GLU A 75 -7.09 -11.51 -13.03
CA GLU A 75 -6.60 -12.75 -12.41
C GLU A 75 -6.58 -12.64 -10.88
N ASP A 76 -6.01 -11.56 -10.33
CA ASP A 76 -5.98 -11.32 -8.89
C ASP A 76 -7.40 -11.36 -8.28
N MET A 77 -8.34 -10.69 -8.94
CA MET A 77 -9.73 -10.57 -8.48
C MET A 77 -10.49 -11.89 -8.60
N THR A 78 -10.28 -12.66 -9.66
CA THR A 78 -10.89 -14.00 -9.82
C THR A 78 -10.33 -15.00 -8.79
N ARG A 79 -9.01 -14.98 -8.54
CA ARG A 79 -8.38 -15.81 -7.49
C ARG A 79 -8.97 -15.49 -6.12
N ALA A 80 -9.00 -14.21 -5.75
CA ALA A 80 -9.56 -13.75 -4.48
C ALA A 80 -11.06 -14.09 -4.36
N ALA A 81 -11.84 -13.88 -5.43
CA ALA A 81 -13.26 -14.23 -5.46
C ALA A 81 -13.47 -15.74 -5.34
N SER A 82 -12.59 -16.58 -5.89
CA SER A 82 -12.71 -18.04 -5.77
C SER A 82 -12.61 -18.52 -4.31
N ILE A 83 -11.79 -17.86 -3.49
CA ILE A 83 -11.69 -18.14 -2.05
C ILE A 83 -12.92 -17.61 -1.32
N ALA A 84 -13.32 -16.35 -1.58
CA ALA A 84 -14.53 -15.76 -0.99
C ALA A 84 -15.80 -16.59 -1.31
N LYS A 85 -15.91 -17.13 -2.53
CA LYS A 85 -17.02 -17.98 -2.97
C LYS A 85 -17.13 -19.27 -2.16
N GLN A 86 -16.00 -19.95 -1.89
CA GLN A 86 -16.00 -21.15 -1.05
C GLN A 86 -16.61 -20.88 0.34
N ALA A 87 -16.29 -19.72 0.93
CA ALA A 87 -16.87 -19.32 2.21
C ALA A 87 -18.36 -18.97 2.10
N VAL A 88 -18.75 -18.17 1.11
CA VAL A 88 -20.15 -17.76 0.90
C VAL A 88 -21.06 -18.97 0.68
N GLU A 89 -20.62 -19.97 -0.11
CA GLU A 89 -21.36 -21.23 -0.34
C GLU A 89 -21.54 -22.07 0.93
N LYS A 90 -20.72 -21.82 1.96
CA LYS A 90 -20.78 -22.43 3.29
C LYS A 90 -21.37 -21.50 4.36
N GLY A 91 -21.95 -20.37 3.94
CA GLY A 91 -22.56 -19.38 4.84
C GLY A 91 -21.56 -18.62 5.72
N VAL A 92 -20.28 -18.62 5.37
CA VAL A 92 -19.20 -17.91 6.08
C VAL A 92 -18.94 -16.56 5.42
N LYS A 93 -18.74 -15.53 6.25
CA LYS A 93 -18.38 -14.17 5.84
C LYS A 93 -17.04 -13.75 6.45
N ALA A 94 -16.48 -12.65 5.97
CA ALA A 94 -15.32 -12.01 6.59
C ALA A 94 -15.62 -11.69 8.07
N LYS A 95 -14.67 -12.03 8.97
CA LYS A 95 -14.72 -11.65 10.39
C LYS A 95 -14.21 -10.24 10.64
N THR A 96 -13.51 -9.67 9.68
CA THR A 96 -12.86 -8.37 9.76
C THR A 96 -13.37 -7.45 8.65
N PRO A 97 -13.33 -6.12 8.83
CA PRO A 97 -13.58 -5.18 7.74
C PRO A 97 -12.73 -5.54 6.51
N PHE A 98 -13.41 -5.79 5.39
CA PHE A 98 -12.79 -6.26 4.16
C PHE A 98 -13.05 -5.27 3.02
N TYR A 99 -11.99 -4.78 2.39
CA TYR A 99 -12.06 -3.76 1.33
C TYR A 99 -11.45 -4.28 0.03
N VAL A 100 -12.09 -3.96 -1.09
CA VAL A 100 -11.68 -4.37 -2.43
C VAL A 100 -11.50 -3.14 -3.30
N THR A 101 -10.31 -2.95 -3.89
CA THR A 101 -10.01 -1.78 -4.73
C THR A 101 -9.65 -2.22 -6.16
N PRO A 102 -10.56 -2.07 -7.14
CA PRO A 102 -10.24 -2.34 -8.54
C PRO A 102 -9.16 -1.39 -9.07
N GLY A 103 -8.27 -1.87 -9.95
CA GLY A 103 -7.17 -1.05 -10.46
C GLY A 103 -7.58 -0.03 -11.52
N SER A 104 -8.71 -0.26 -12.19
CA SER A 104 -9.23 0.60 -13.24
C SER A 104 -10.74 0.45 -13.37
N GLU A 105 -11.36 1.38 -14.10
CA GLU A 105 -12.78 1.29 -14.47
C GLU A 105 -13.06 0.04 -15.33
N GLN A 106 -12.16 -0.29 -16.25
CA GLN A 106 -12.26 -1.50 -17.09
C GLN A 106 -12.30 -2.78 -16.24
N VAL A 107 -11.41 -2.90 -15.25
CA VAL A 107 -11.41 -4.07 -14.36
C VAL A 107 -12.68 -4.08 -13.50
N ARG A 108 -13.07 -2.93 -12.92
CA ARG A 108 -14.30 -2.82 -12.11
C ARG A 108 -15.54 -3.24 -12.91
N ALA A 109 -15.71 -2.73 -14.12
CA ALA A 109 -16.83 -3.07 -15.00
C ALA A 109 -16.83 -4.56 -15.38
N THR A 110 -15.66 -5.10 -15.71
CA THR A 110 -15.51 -6.53 -16.03
C THR A 110 -15.85 -7.42 -14.83
N MET A 111 -15.38 -7.07 -13.63
CA MET A 111 -15.70 -7.78 -12.38
C MET A 111 -17.19 -7.75 -12.05
N ASP A 112 -17.87 -6.62 -12.30
CA ASP A 112 -19.31 -6.48 -12.10
C ASP A 112 -20.08 -7.39 -13.06
N ARG A 113 -19.75 -7.34 -14.35
CA ARG A 113 -20.37 -8.18 -15.39
C ARG A 113 -20.20 -9.66 -15.08
N ASP A 114 -19.01 -10.07 -14.65
CA ASP A 114 -18.67 -11.48 -14.39
C ASP A 114 -19.07 -11.93 -12.97
N GLY A 115 -19.73 -11.07 -12.19
CA GLY A 115 -20.31 -11.40 -10.88
C GLY A 115 -19.35 -11.43 -9.70
N LEU A 116 -18.08 -11.06 -9.89
CA LEU A 116 -17.05 -11.07 -8.84
C LEU A 116 -17.36 -10.06 -7.74
N THR A 117 -17.84 -8.86 -8.11
CA THR A 117 -18.27 -7.84 -7.14
C THR A 117 -19.37 -8.34 -6.22
N LYS A 118 -20.32 -9.14 -6.74
CA LYS A 118 -21.38 -9.73 -5.92
C LYS A 118 -20.79 -10.71 -4.90
N ILE A 119 -19.86 -11.58 -5.32
CA ILE A 119 -19.19 -12.53 -4.43
C ILE A 119 -18.49 -11.80 -3.29
N PHE A 120 -17.74 -10.73 -3.59
CA PHE A 120 -17.07 -9.94 -2.56
C PHE A 120 -18.06 -9.28 -1.58
N ARG A 121 -19.17 -8.72 -2.08
CA ARG A 121 -20.22 -8.13 -1.22
C ARG A 121 -20.92 -9.17 -0.36
N ASP A 122 -21.27 -10.33 -0.92
CA ASP A 122 -21.89 -11.44 -0.17
C ASP A 122 -20.97 -11.93 0.96
N PHE A 123 -19.65 -11.95 0.70
CA PHE A 123 -18.62 -12.26 1.68
C PHE A 123 -18.44 -11.17 2.76
N GLY A 124 -19.06 -10.00 2.61
CA GLY A 124 -18.99 -8.88 3.56
C GLY A 124 -17.99 -7.78 3.17
N GLY A 125 -17.52 -7.78 1.93
CA GLY A 125 -16.58 -6.80 1.40
C GLY A 125 -17.22 -5.50 0.92
N ILE A 126 -16.48 -4.41 1.07
CA ILE A 126 -16.81 -3.09 0.52
C ILE A 126 -15.90 -2.84 -0.69
N VAL A 127 -16.51 -2.68 -1.86
CA VAL A 127 -15.78 -2.29 -3.08
C VAL A 127 -15.59 -0.77 -3.07
N LEU A 128 -14.33 -0.34 -3.02
CA LEU A 128 -13.91 1.05 -3.04
C LEU A 128 -13.84 1.59 -4.48
N ALA A 129 -13.66 2.91 -4.60
CA ALA A 129 -13.35 3.53 -5.88
C ALA A 129 -12.06 2.97 -6.48
N ASN A 130 -11.97 2.99 -7.81
CA ASN A 130 -10.79 2.62 -8.59
C ASN A 130 -9.67 3.68 -8.48
N ALA A 131 -9.11 3.80 -7.28
CA ALA A 131 -8.06 4.75 -6.91
C ALA A 131 -7.12 4.14 -5.87
N CYS A 132 -5.96 4.76 -5.63
CA CYS A 132 -4.99 4.25 -4.65
C CYS A 132 -5.54 4.11 -3.22
N GLY A 133 -6.40 5.04 -2.80
CA GLY A 133 -7.11 5.02 -1.51
C GLY A 133 -6.21 4.66 -0.30
N PRO A 134 -6.56 3.63 0.49
CA PRO A 134 -5.77 3.22 1.66
C PRO A 134 -4.31 2.83 1.39
N CYS A 135 -3.94 2.51 0.14
CA CYS A 135 -2.55 2.18 -0.19
C CYS A 135 -1.58 3.36 0.04
N ILE A 136 -2.08 4.60 -0.03
CA ILE A 136 -1.28 5.82 0.10
C ILE A 136 -1.71 6.71 1.27
N GLY A 137 -2.54 6.18 2.18
CA GLY A 137 -3.02 6.91 3.35
C GLY A 137 -4.28 7.76 3.10
N GLN A 138 -4.94 7.60 1.95
CA GLN A 138 -6.25 8.21 1.69
C GLN A 138 -7.34 7.26 2.16
N TRP A 139 -7.39 7.13 3.48
CA TRP A 139 -8.37 6.29 4.18
C TRP A 139 -8.81 7.00 5.44
N ASP A 140 -10.10 7.33 5.49
CA ASP A 140 -10.73 7.84 6.70
C ASP A 140 -11.05 6.67 7.64
N ARG A 141 -10.02 6.22 8.36
CA ARG A 141 -10.11 5.05 9.23
C ARG A 141 -10.66 5.43 10.60
N GLN A 142 -11.84 4.89 10.95
CA GLN A 142 -12.58 5.25 12.16
C GLN A 142 -12.65 4.13 13.22
N ASP A 143 -12.24 2.91 12.89
CA ASP A 143 -12.31 1.74 13.80
C ASP A 143 -11.18 1.69 14.85
N LYS A 144 -10.18 2.57 14.73
CA LYS A 144 -8.99 2.60 15.59
C LYS A 144 -8.64 4.00 16.04
N LYS A 145 -8.23 4.12 17.31
CA LYS A 145 -7.67 5.38 17.83
C LYS A 145 -6.23 5.53 17.36
N LYS A 146 -5.79 6.75 17.09
CA LYS A 146 -4.39 7.02 16.74
C LYS A 146 -3.47 6.57 17.89
N GLY A 147 -2.42 5.81 17.56
CA GLY A 147 -1.50 5.20 18.53
C GLY A 147 -1.93 3.81 19.03
N GLU A 148 -3.15 3.34 18.72
CA GLU A 148 -3.59 1.99 19.07
C GLU A 148 -2.79 0.95 18.26
N LYS A 149 -2.22 -0.04 18.94
CA LYS A 149 -1.54 -1.16 18.27
C LYS A 149 -2.58 -2.08 17.63
N ASN A 150 -2.45 -2.31 16.33
CA ASN A 150 -3.33 -3.18 15.57
C ASN A 150 -2.60 -3.79 14.37
N THR A 151 -3.19 -4.83 13.80
CA THR A 151 -2.69 -5.48 12.58
C THR A 151 -3.65 -5.26 11.41
N ILE A 152 -3.11 -4.97 10.23
CA ILE A 152 -3.83 -5.04 8.96
C ILE A 152 -3.07 -5.95 8.01
N VAL A 153 -3.78 -6.57 7.08
CA VAL A 153 -3.18 -7.39 6.02
C VAL A 153 -3.65 -6.86 4.67
N THR A 154 -2.72 -6.60 3.77
CA THR A 154 -3.01 -5.95 2.49
C THR A 154 -2.34 -6.65 1.32
N SER A 155 -2.95 -6.59 0.14
CA SER A 155 -2.30 -7.00 -1.12
C SER A 155 -1.63 -5.82 -1.83
N TYR A 156 -1.01 -4.94 -1.05
CA TYR A 156 -0.30 -3.76 -1.55
C TYR A 156 1.21 -4.06 -1.65
N ASN A 157 2.04 -3.03 -1.80
CA ASN A 157 3.50 -3.17 -1.96
C ASN A 157 4.34 -2.42 -0.92
N ARG A 158 3.72 -1.58 -0.09
CA ARG A 158 4.42 -0.77 0.93
C ARG A 158 3.66 -0.82 2.25
N ASN A 159 4.40 -1.14 3.30
CA ASN A 159 3.95 -1.24 4.69
C ASN A 159 4.82 -0.41 5.64
N PHE A 160 5.38 0.72 5.17
CA PHE A 160 6.10 1.62 6.07
C PHE A 160 5.19 2.14 7.18
N THR A 161 5.80 2.48 8.32
CA THR A 161 5.11 3.00 9.50
C THR A 161 4.09 4.09 9.17
N GLY A 162 2.83 3.89 9.56
CA GLY A 162 1.74 4.85 9.35
C GLY A 162 1.34 5.10 7.90
N ARG A 163 1.84 4.33 6.93
CA ARG A 163 1.57 4.56 5.50
C ARG A 163 0.07 4.54 5.14
N ASN A 164 -0.68 3.61 5.72
CA ASN A 164 -2.05 3.31 5.29
C ASN A 164 -3.13 4.15 5.98
N ASP A 165 -2.90 4.56 7.21
CA ASP A 165 -3.89 5.24 8.07
C ASP A 165 -3.28 6.33 8.97
N ALA A 166 -2.01 6.68 8.76
CA ALA A 166 -1.26 7.63 9.59
C ALA A 166 -1.14 7.24 11.09
N ASN A 167 -1.39 5.97 11.44
CA ASN A 167 -1.15 5.42 12.76
C ASN A 167 0.20 4.69 12.81
N PRO A 168 1.22 5.20 13.54
CA PRO A 168 2.53 4.55 13.60
C PRO A 168 2.52 3.19 14.29
N ALA A 169 1.47 2.87 15.07
CA ALA A 169 1.33 1.61 15.79
C ALA A 169 0.67 0.49 14.97
N THR A 170 0.24 0.79 13.73
CA THR A 170 -0.37 -0.19 12.82
C THR A 170 0.69 -1.06 12.17
N HIS A 171 0.54 -2.38 12.34
CA HIS A 171 1.37 -3.41 11.76
C HIS A 171 0.75 -3.86 10.43
N ASN A 172 1.39 -3.57 9.29
CA ASN A 172 0.86 -3.95 7.99
C ASN A 172 1.66 -5.11 7.37
N PHE A 173 0.98 -6.21 7.07
CA PHE A 173 1.54 -7.35 6.35
C PHE A 173 1.09 -7.37 4.89
N LEU A 174 2.04 -7.52 3.98
CA LEU A 174 1.84 -7.55 2.54
C LEU A 174 1.79 -9.00 2.05
N THR A 175 0.78 -9.38 1.25
CA THR A 175 0.65 -10.74 0.70
C THR A 175 -0.25 -10.80 -0.55
N SER A 176 -0.48 -12.00 -1.11
CA SER A 176 -1.39 -12.17 -2.27
C SER A 176 -2.85 -11.85 -1.90
N PRO A 177 -3.66 -11.37 -2.84
CA PRO A 177 -5.05 -11.02 -2.56
C PRO A 177 -5.88 -12.24 -2.11
N ASP A 178 -5.62 -13.43 -2.66
CA ASP A 178 -6.26 -14.68 -2.20
C ASP A 178 -5.90 -15.03 -0.74
N THR A 179 -4.65 -14.83 -0.32
CA THR A 179 -4.24 -15.02 1.09
C THR A 179 -4.90 -14.00 2.00
N VAL A 180 -5.02 -12.73 1.59
CA VAL A 180 -5.74 -11.69 2.35
C VAL A 180 -7.20 -12.09 2.59
N VAL A 181 -7.90 -12.58 1.55
CA VAL A 181 -9.30 -13.04 1.68
C VAL A 181 -9.40 -14.20 2.65
N ALA A 182 -8.50 -15.16 2.55
CA ALA A 182 -8.47 -16.32 3.44
C ALA A 182 -8.26 -15.91 4.91
N LEU A 183 -7.33 -14.99 5.17
CA LEU A 183 -7.10 -14.43 6.52
C LEU A 183 -8.25 -13.54 7.01
N ALA A 184 -9.02 -12.92 6.11
CA ALA A 184 -10.22 -12.18 6.49
C ALA A 184 -11.32 -13.10 7.06
N MET A 185 -11.35 -14.38 6.68
CA MET A 185 -12.29 -15.37 7.23
C MET A 185 -11.95 -15.75 8.67
N THR A 186 -10.66 -15.90 8.96
CA THR A 186 -10.19 -16.31 10.29
C THR A 186 -10.10 -15.11 11.23
N GLY A 187 -9.76 -13.93 10.68
CA GLY A 187 -9.48 -12.71 11.42
C GLY A 187 -8.17 -12.75 12.21
N ARG A 188 -7.28 -13.71 11.90
CA ARG A 188 -6.13 -14.06 12.73
C ARG A 188 -4.85 -14.19 11.92
N LEU A 189 -3.81 -13.46 12.34
CA LEU A 189 -2.49 -13.46 11.70
C LEU A 189 -1.75 -14.79 11.90
N ASP A 190 -2.06 -15.53 12.97
CA ASP A 190 -1.50 -16.84 13.27
C ASP A 190 -2.31 -18.01 12.70
N SER A 191 -3.27 -17.73 11.82
CA SER A 191 -3.98 -18.78 11.08
C SER A 191 -3.22 -19.20 9.83
N ASN A 192 -3.37 -20.46 9.45
CA ASN A 192 -2.82 -21.03 8.23
C ASN A 192 -3.96 -21.56 7.35
N PRO A 193 -4.46 -20.73 6.41
CA PRO A 193 -5.58 -21.13 5.54
C PRO A 193 -5.35 -22.36 4.66
N LEU A 194 -4.12 -22.86 4.54
CA LEU A 194 -3.81 -24.08 3.81
C LEU A 194 -4.14 -25.36 4.61
N LYS A 195 -4.23 -25.26 5.94
CA LYS A 195 -4.29 -26.40 6.86
C LYS A 195 -5.46 -26.29 7.84
N ASP A 196 -5.82 -25.07 8.21
CA ASP A 196 -6.81 -24.82 9.24
C ASP A 196 -8.22 -25.21 8.79
N GLU A 197 -8.94 -25.88 9.70
CA GLU A 197 -10.32 -26.27 9.49
C GLU A 197 -11.28 -25.13 9.89
N LEU A 198 -12.11 -24.69 8.94
CA LEU A 198 -13.15 -23.69 9.14
C LEU A 198 -14.48 -24.36 9.45
N THR A 199 -15.34 -23.62 10.17
CA THR A 199 -16.70 -24.08 10.50
C THR A 199 -17.70 -23.30 9.64
N ALA A 200 -18.51 -24.03 8.88
CA ALA A 200 -19.60 -23.51 8.09
C ALA A 200 -20.78 -23.07 8.97
N SER A 201 -21.75 -22.35 8.40
CA SER A 201 -22.94 -21.90 9.13
C SER A 201 -23.84 -23.05 9.60
N ASP A 202 -23.78 -24.21 8.94
CA ASP A 202 -24.48 -25.44 9.30
C ASP A 202 -23.73 -26.29 10.34
N GLY A 203 -22.58 -25.82 10.83
CA GLY A 203 -21.71 -26.53 11.77
C GLY A 203 -20.75 -27.53 11.13
N SER A 204 -20.87 -27.79 9.82
CA SER A 204 -19.94 -28.66 9.10
C SER A 204 -18.55 -28.04 9.01
N LYS A 205 -17.55 -28.89 8.81
CA LYS A 205 -16.15 -28.51 8.76
C LYS A 205 -15.63 -28.54 7.34
N PHE A 206 -14.75 -27.60 6.99
CA PHE A 206 -14.13 -27.56 5.67
C PHE A 206 -12.75 -26.91 5.69
N VAL A 207 -11.91 -27.26 4.73
CA VAL A 207 -10.61 -26.62 4.47
C VAL A 207 -10.68 -25.93 3.12
N LEU A 208 -10.12 -24.73 3.03
CA LEU A 208 -10.07 -23.98 1.77
C LEU A 208 -9.26 -24.75 0.73
N GLN A 209 -9.82 -24.83 -0.47
CA GLN A 209 -9.12 -25.35 -1.64
C GLN A 209 -8.28 -24.24 -2.27
N PRO A 210 -7.15 -24.58 -2.94
CA PRO A 210 -6.34 -23.61 -3.64
C PRO A 210 -7.15 -22.70 -4.57
N PRO A 211 -6.80 -21.41 -4.66
CA PRO A 211 -7.55 -20.45 -5.47
C PRO A 211 -7.50 -20.81 -6.96
N LYS A 212 -8.60 -20.54 -7.65
CA LYS A 212 -8.69 -20.66 -9.11
C LYS A 212 -8.86 -19.26 -9.70
N GLY A 213 -7.99 -18.91 -10.64
CA GLY A 213 -8.01 -17.64 -11.35
C GLY A 213 -8.22 -17.82 -12.84
N GLU A 214 -8.73 -16.79 -13.49
CA GLU A 214 -8.70 -16.67 -14.94
C GLU A 214 -7.72 -15.55 -15.32
N PHE A 215 -6.71 -15.87 -16.13
CA PHE A 215 -5.69 -14.90 -16.54
C PHE A 215 -6.31 -13.69 -17.25
N LEU A 216 -7.30 -13.93 -18.12
CA LEU A 216 -8.05 -12.93 -18.85
C LEU A 216 -9.54 -13.30 -18.90
N PRO A 217 -10.45 -12.32 -18.97
CA PRO A 217 -11.88 -12.58 -19.10
C PRO A 217 -12.18 -13.25 -20.44
N ARG A 218 -12.90 -14.38 -20.42
CA ARG A 218 -13.23 -15.15 -21.64
C ARG A 218 -14.02 -14.33 -22.67
N ASN A 219 -14.87 -13.43 -22.20
CA ASN A 219 -15.70 -12.55 -23.03
C ASN A 219 -15.01 -11.21 -23.37
N GLY A 220 -13.70 -11.10 -23.09
CA GLY A 220 -12.97 -9.84 -23.18
C GLY A 220 -13.30 -8.87 -22.05
N PHE A 221 -12.59 -7.75 -22.03
CA PHE A 221 -12.80 -6.69 -21.03
C PHE A 221 -14.01 -5.83 -21.36
N ASP A 222 -14.81 -5.53 -20.35
CA ASP A 222 -15.79 -4.46 -20.41
C ASP A 222 -15.07 -3.12 -20.27
N ARG A 223 -15.28 -2.20 -21.21
CA ARG A 223 -14.63 -0.88 -21.19
C ARG A 223 -15.10 -0.01 -20.03
N GLY A 224 -16.29 -0.27 -19.49
CA GLY A 224 -16.91 0.56 -18.46
C GLY A 224 -17.19 1.97 -18.96
N MET A 225 -17.11 2.94 -18.06
CA MET A 225 -17.27 4.35 -18.40
C MET A 225 -16.03 4.91 -19.11
N ASP A 226 -16.26 5.69 -20.18
CA ASP A 226 -15.19 6.47 -20.79
C ASP A 226 -14.75 7.58 -19.83
N THR A 227 -13.50 7.48 -19.38
CA THR A 227 -12.89 8.39 -18.40
C THR A 227 -11.80 9.25 -19.04
N TYR A 228 -11.55 9.08 -20.34
CA TYR A 228 -10.50 9.80 -21.04
C TYR A 228 -11.01 11.13 -21.61
N GLN A 229 -10.22 12.18 -21.41
CA GLN A 229 -10.41 13.46 -22.09
C GLN A 229 -9.21 13.73 -22.99
N ALA A 230 -9.45 13.79 -24.31
CA ALA A 230 -8.41 14.13 -25.27
C ALA A 230 -7.94 15.58 -25.09
N PRO A 231 -6.66 15.88 -25.36
CA PRO A 231 -6.18 17.25 -25.32
C PRO A 231 -6.91 18.09 -26.38
N THR A 232 -7.46 19.23 -25.96
CA THR A 232 -8.10 20.19 -26.86
C THR A 232 -7.10 20.92 -27.76
N GLN A 233 -5.80 20.87 -27.42
CA GLN A 233 -4.72 21.65 -28.03
C GLN A 233 -4.94 23.17 -28.00
N SER A 234 -5.86 23.64 -27.17
CA SER A 234 -6.22 25.04 -26.99
C SER A 234 -6.77 25.27 -25.58
N GLY A 235 -6.44 26.40 -24.97
CA GLY A 235 -6.96 26.80 -23.66
C GLY A 235 -5.96 27.66 -22.90
N GLU A 236 -6.44 28.30 -21.83
CA GLU A 236 -5.62 29.05 -20.88
C GLU A 236 -5.56 28.29 -19.55
N VAL A 237 -4.37 28.20 -18.95
CA VAL A 237 -4.17 27.59 -17.62
C VAL A 237 -3.84 28.70 -16.64
N THR A 238 -4.83 29.07 -15.83
CA THR A 238 -4.70 30.11 -14.81
C THR A 238 -4.56 29.49 -13.41
N VAL A 239 -3.62 30.00 -12.61
CA VAL A 239 -3.49 29.63 -11.18
C VAL A 239 -3.87 30.84 -10.34
N ASP A 240 -4.89 30.70 -9.49
CA ASP A 240 -5.27 31.75 -8.54
C ASP A 240 -4.12 32.02 -7.56
N PRO A 241 -3.58 33.25 -7.48
CA PRO A 241 -2.51 33.60 -6.54
C PRO A 241 -2.83 33.34 -5.07
N ASN A 242 -4.12 33.26 -4.70
CA ASN A 242 -4.58 32.96 -3.34
C ASN A 242 -4.96 31.48 -3.14
N SER A 243 -4.71 30.62 -4.13
CA SER A 243 -5.04 29.21 -4.01
C SER A 243 -4.20 28.54 -2.92
N GLU A 244 -4.85 27.88 -1.97
CA GLU A 244 -4.15 27.03 -1.00
C GLU A 244 -3.71 25.68 -1.57
N ARG A 245 -4.09 25.37 -2.83
CA ARG A 245 -3.87 24.07 -3.48
C ARG A 245 -2.79 24.10 -4.55
N LEU A 246 -2.70 25.19 -5.30
CA LEU A 246 -1.82 25.37 -6.45
C LEU A 246 -1.02 26.65 -6.28
N GLN A 247 0.30 26.58 -6.47
CA GLN A 247 1.21 27.70 -6.37
C GLN A 247 2.16 27.65 -7.58
N LEU A 248 2.32 28.78 -8.28
CA LEU A 248 3.38 28.88 -9.29
C LEU A 248 4.75 28.78 -8.59
N LEU A 249 5.61 27.92 -9.11
CA LEU A 249 6.97 27.77 -8.59
C LEU A 249 7.76 29.05 -8.86
N GLN A 250 8.43 29.55 -7.83
CA GLN A 250 9.48 30.56 -7.97
C GLN A 250 10.80 29.85 -8.23
N PRO A 251 11.64 30.37 -9.16
CA PRO A 251 13.01 29.87 -9.31
C PRO A 251 13.74 29.90 -7.96
N PHE A 252 14.47 28.82 -7.65
CA PHE A 252 15.38 28.84 -6.50
C PHE A 252 16.58 29.74 -6.79
N ASP A 253 17.25 30.21 -5.74
CA ASP A 253 18.46 31.01 -5.86
C ASP A 253 19.55 30.23 -6.60
N ASN A 254 20.32 30.94 -7.44
CA ASN A 254 21.48 30.37 -8.10
C ASN A 254 22.58 30.09 -7.07
N TRP A 255 23.44 29.10 -7.35
CA TRP A 255 24.66 28.90 -6.56
C TRP A 255 25.54 30.16 -6.65
N ASP A 256 26.03 30.63 -5.50
CA ASP A 256 26.79 31.87 -5.37
C ASP A 256 28.30 31.71 -5.69
N GLY A 257 28.72 30.50 -6.05
CA GLY A 257 30.11 30.19 -6.39
C GLY A 257 31.01 29.92 -5.18
N LYS A 258 30.47 29.91 -3.95
CA LYS A 258 31.24 29.74 -2.72
C LYS A 258 31.01 28.38 -2.07
N ASP A 259 31.91 28.04 -1.17
CA ASP A 259 31.78 26.86 -0.29
C ASP A 259 30.69 27.08 0.77
N LEU A 260 30.04 26.00 1.19
CA LEU A 260 29.03 25.99 2.25
C LEU A 260 29.70 25.89 3.63
N GLU A 261 30.07 27.03 4.20
CA GLU A 261 30.72 27.12 5.51
C GLU A 261 29.70 27.23 6.66
N ASN A 262 30.06 26.70 7.84
CA ASN A 262 29.27 26.83 9.09
C ASN A 262 27.80 26.35 8.99
N MET A 263 27.54 25.34 8.16
CA MET A 263 26.21 24.77 7.97
C MET A 263 25.67 24.14 9.25
N VAL A 264 24.45 24.52 9.65
CA VAL A 264 23.77 23.95 10.82
C VAL A 264 23.17 22.59 10.46
N ILE A 265 23.37 21.59 11.32
CA ILE A 265 22.69 20.30 11.20
C ILE A 265 21.26 20.47 11.70
N LEU A 266 20.28 20.47 10.80
CA LEU A 266 18.86 20.53 11.17
C LEU A 266 18.39 19.26 11.90
N ILE A 267 18.73 18.10 11.37
CA ILE A 267 18.39 16.80 11.96
C ILE A 267 19.43 15.76 11.58
N LYS A 268 19.89 14.99 12.56
CA LYS A 268 20.61 13.74 12.32
C LYS A 268 19.63 12.59 12.36
N ALA A 269 19.18 12.12 11.20
CA ALA A 269 18.23 11.00 11.13
C ALA A 269 18.89 9.67 11.59
N LYS A 270 18.18 8.90 12.42
CA LYS A 270 18.62 7.59 12.90
C LYS A 270 17.94 6.47 12.09
N GLY A 271 18.75 5.60 11.49
CA GLY A 271 18.25 4.40 10.82
C GLY A 271 17.56 4.70 9.48
N LYS A 272 16.48 3.97 9.19
CA LYS A 272 15.76 4.05 7.91
C LYS A 272 15.04 5.39 7.76
N CYS A 273 15.32 6.12 6.69
CA CYS A 273 14.64 7.37 6.34
C CYS A 273 14.18 7.29 4.87
N THR A 274 12.91 6.94 4.67
CA THR A 274 12.29 6.86 3.33
C THR A 274 11.69 8.22 2.92
N THR A 275 11.28 8.37 1.67
CA THR A 275 10.58 9.58 1.21
C THR A 275 9.29 9.87 1.98
N ASP A 276 8.61 8.86 2.53
CA ASP A 276 7.45 9.06 3.42
C ASP A 276 7.84 9.67 4.78
N HIS A 277 9.10 9.51 5.20
CA HIS A 277 9.64 10.18 6.38
C HIS A 277 9.99 11.64 6.10
N ILE A 278 10.47 11.92 4.88
CA ILE A 278 10.88 13.25 4.42
C ILE A 278 9.66 14.11 4.05
N SER A 279 8.70 13.56 3.32
CA SER A 279 7.47 14.24 2.91
C SER A 279 6.32 13.25 2.83
N ALA A 280 5.57 13.17 3.93
CA ALA A 280 4.47 12.23 4.08
C ALA A 280 3.35 12.47 3.03
N ALA A 281 2.63 11.40 2.69
CA ALA A 281 1.42 11.46 1.85
C ALA A 281 0.15 11.69 2.68
N GLY A 282 -0.91 10.90 2.46
CA GLY A 282 -2.18 11.02 3.19
C GLY A 282 -2.77 12.44 3.12
N PRO A 283 -3.01 13.12 4.26
CA PRO A 283 -3.62 14.45 4.28
C PRO A 283 -2.79 15.52 3.56
N TRP A 284 -1.49 15.30 3.36
CA TRP A 284 -0.60 16.24 2.66
C TRP A 284 -0.75 16.24 1.15
N LEU A 285 -1.42 15.23 0.57
CA LEU A 285 -1.63 15.17 -0.88
C LEU A 285 -2.44 16.36 -1.42
N LYS A 286 -3.27 16.99 -0.58
CA LYS A 286 -3.98 18.21 -0.96
C LYS A 286 -3.00 19.34 -1.33
N TYR A 287 -1.82 19.39 -0.74
CA TYR A 287 -0.83 20.46 -0.97
C TYR A 287 0.23 20.11 -2.02
N ARG A 288 0.09 19.02 -2.78
CA ARG A 288 1.10 18.60 -3.78
C ARG A 288 1.37 19.63 -4.89
N GLY A 289 0.44 20.52 -5.16
CA GLY A 289 0.61 21.63 -6.09
C GLY A 289 1.07 22.93 -5.43
N HIS A 290 1.30 22.96 -4.12
CA HIS A 290 1.65 24.15 -3.36
C HIS A 290 2.89 23.90 -2.50
N LEU A 291 4.05 24.36 -2.99
CA LEU A 291 5.34 24.00 -2.41
C LEU A 291 5.49 24.49 -0.95
N ASP A 292 5.09 25.72 -0.64
CA ASP A 292 5.24 26.24 0.72
C ASP A 292 4.36 25.49 1.73
N ASN A 293 3.09 25.24 1.40
CA ASN A 293 2.17 24.47 2.25
C ASN A 293 2.64 23.03 2.47
N ILE A 294 3.10 22.31 1.44
CA ILE A 294 3.58 20.94 1.61
C ILE A 294 4.90 20.87 2.39
N SER A 295 5.72 21.93 2.36
CA SER A 295 6.99 21.99 3.10
C SER A 295 6.79 21.96 4.62
N ASN A 296 5.58 22.24 5.12
CA ASN A 296 5.21 22.04 6.52
C ASN A 296 5.18 20.56 6.95
N ASN A 297 5.45 19.62 6.03
CA ASN A 297 5.59 18.19 6.33
C ASN A 297 7.02 17.65 6.27
N MET A 298 8.00 18.54 6.11
CA MET A 298 9.40 18.16 5.95
C MET A 298 9.92 17.39 7.18
N PHE A 299 10.39 16.17 6.97
CA PHE A 299 10.96 15.27 7.98
C PHE A 299 10.06 14.94 9.18
N LEU A 300 8.72 15.03 9.05
CA LEU A 300 7.79 14.82 10.17
C LEU A 300 7.94 13.47 10.87
N THR A 301 8.27 12.40 10.17
CA THR A 301 8.39 11.07 10.80
C THR A 301 9.82 10.55 10.83
N ALA A 302 10.80 11.36 10.42
CA ALA A 302 12.20 11.02 10.60
C ALA A 302 12.54 11.00 12.11
N VAL A 303 13.21 9.93 12.55
CA VAL A 303 13.62 9.77 13.95
C VAL A 303 14.91 10.53 14.19
N ASN A 304 14.88 11.50 15.11
CA ASN A 304 16.06 12.25 15.51
C ASN A 304 16.99 11.37 16.36
N ALA A 305 18.27 11.29 15.98
CA ALA A 305 19.28 10.52 16.70
C ALA A 305 19.59 11.05 18.10
N GLU A 306 19.35 12.33 18.38
CA GLU A 306 19.62 12.97 19.68
C GLU A 306 18.67 12.47 20.78
N ASN A 307 17.37 12.34 20.47
CA ASN A 307 16.31 12.06 21.46
C ASN A 307 15.47 10.81 21.14
N GLY A 308 15.61 10.22 19.95
CA GLY A 308 14.82 9.08 19.51
C GLY A 308 13.36 9.41 19.16
N GLU A 309 13.00 10.70 19.05
CA GLU A 309 11.65 11.17 18.77
C GLU A 309 11.49 11.58 17.29
N MET A 310 10.24 11.53 16.80
CA MET A 310 9.87 12.04 15.48
C MET A 310 9.44 13.51 15.59
N ASN A 311 9.69 14.30 14.53
CA ASN A 311 9.32 15.73 14.44
C ASN A 311 9.78 16.59 15.62
N LYS A 312 10.94 16.30 16.22
CA LYS A 312 11.41 17.03 17.40
C LYS A 312 12.91 17.20 17.38
N VAL A 313 13.36 18.41 17.06
CA VAL A 313 14.78 18.79 16.91
C VAL A 313 15.10 20.00 17.78
N ARG A 314 16.35 20.11 18.21
CA ARG A 314 16.85 21.26 18.94
C ARG A 314 17.14 22.39 17.95
N ASN A 315 16.57 23.56 18.19
CA ASN A 315 17.03 24.77 17.53
C ASN A 315 18.33 25.24 18.21
N HIS A 316 19.45 25.12 17.51
CA HIS A 316 20.79 25.50 17.97
C HIS A 316 20.99 27.00 18.30
N VAL A 317 20.08 27.89 17.93
CA VAL A 317 20.16 29.33 18.27
C VAL A 317 19.40 29.62 19.57
N THR A 318 18.21 29.04 19.75
CA THR A 318 17.35 29.29 20.92
C THR A 318 17.55 28.26 22.04
N ASP A 319 18.24 27.16 21.75
CA ASP A 319 18.41 25.98 22.60
C ASP A 319 17.08 25.32 23.05
N THR A 320 16.03 25.46 22.23
CA THR A 320 14.70 24.88 22.49
C THR A 320 14.36 23.78 21.48
N PHE A 321 13.60 22.78 21.91
CA PHE A 321 13.08 21.75 21.01
C PHE A 321 11.80 22.23 20.32
N GLY A 322 11.71 22.01 19.01
CA GLY A 322 10.53 22.35 18.19
C GLY A 322 10.33 21.35 17.06
N THR A 323 9.34 21.61 16.21
CA THR A 323 9.12 20.76 15.03
C THR A 323 10.21 20.99 13.99
N VAL A 324 10.44 19.99 13.12
CA VAL A 324 11.48 20.10 12.09
C VAL A 324 11.17 21.22 11.08
N PRO A 325 9.93 21.35 10.54
CA PRO A 325 9.60 22.42 9.60
C PRO A 325 9.71 23.82 10.21
N GLU A 326 9.26 24.02 11.46
CA GLU A 326 9.37 25.32 12.14
C GLU A 326 10.83 25.69 12.39
N THR A 327 11.65 24.74 12.82
CA THR A 327 13.09 24.97 13.05
C THR A 327 13.82 25.28 11.74
N ALA A 328 13.48 24.59 10.65
CA ALA A 328 14.04 24.87 9.33
C ALA A 328 13.64 26.27 8.81
N ARG A 329 12.38 26.68 9.02
CA ARG A 329 11.91 28.03 8.69
C ARG A 329 12.58 29.10 9.54
N TYR A 330 12.94 28.79 10.78
CA TYR A 330 13.71 29.70 11.63
C TYR A 330 15.15 29.92 11.11
N TYR A 331 15.76 28.90 10.52
CA TYR A 331 17.13 29.01 9.96
C TYR A 331 17.21 29.67 8.59
N LYS A 332 16.11 29.66 7.82
CA LYS A 332 16.01 30.31 6.53
C LYS A 332 15.84 31.82 6.69
#